data_AF-A0A9W9PEZ9-F1
#
_entry.id   AF-A0A9W9PEZ9-F1
#
_cell.length_a   1.000
_cell.length_b   1.000
_cell.length_c   1.000
_cell.angle_alpha   90.00
_cell.angle_beta   90.00
_cell.angle_gamma   90.00
#
_symmetry.space_group_name_H-M   'P 1'
#
loop_
_entity.id
_entity.type
_entity.pdbx_description
1 polymer ?
#
loop_
_entity_poly.entity_id
_entity_poly.type
_entity_poly.pdbx_seq_one_letter_code
_entity_poly.pdbx_strand_id
1 'polypeptide(L)' 'MANGWSLFIGLIFVVAASVAGWFLSPKNESRTVWRATIILSVISCYLMWAIVFLAQLNPLISPKRSDIRPGRVPN' A
#
# COMPACT_ATOMS: atom_id res chain seq x y z
N MET A 1 2.98 -4.97 15.49
CA MET A 1 4.24 -5.40 14.86
C MET A 1 3.97 -5.61 13.39
N ALA A 2 4.65 -4.86 12.52
CA ALA A 2 4.51 -5.04 11.08
C ALA A 2 5.13 -6.39 10.71
N ASN A 3 4.28 -7.36 10.38
CA ASN A 3 4.69 -8.71 9.93
C ASN A 3 4.48 -8.77 8.41
N GLY A 4 5.28 -9.55 7.69
CA GLY A 4 5.16 -9.71 6.23
C GLY A 4 3.75 -10.12 5.77
N TRP A 5 2.94 -10.66 6.68
CA TRP A 5 1.51 -10.93 6.48
C TRP A 5 0.66 -9.72 6.06
N SER A 6 1.05 -8.49 6.40
CA SER A 6 0.32 -7.28 5.98
C SER A 6 0.27 -7.11 4.45
N LEU A 7 1.32 -7.54 3.73
CA LEU A 7 1.36 -7.53 2.27
C LEU A 7 0.29 -8.44 1.68
N PHE A 8 0.18 -9.68 2.18
CA PHE A 8 -0.81 -10.63 1.67
C PHE A 8 -2.24 -10.17 1.94
N ILE A 9 -2.50 -9.64 3.14
CA ILE A 9 -3.81 -9.08 3.48
C ILE A 9 -4.14 -7.91 2.54
N GLY A 10 -3.23 -6.96 2.37
CA GLY A 10 -3.41 -5.83 1.46
C GLY A 10 -3.65 -6.28 0.01
N LEU A 11 -2.91 -7.29 -0.46
CA LEU A 11 -3.08 -7.86 -1.79
C LEU A 11 -4.47 -8.47 -1.98
N ILE A 12 -4.98 -9.21 -1.00
CA ILE A 12 -6.33 -9.79 -1.04
C ILE A 12 -7.38 -8.68 -1.19
N PHE A 13 -7.26 -7.59 -0.42
CA PHE A 13 -8.18 -6.45 -0.53
C PHE A 13 -8.12 -5.79 -1.91
N VAL A 14 -6.92 -5.62 -2.47
CA VAL A 14 -6.72 -5.02 -3.80
C VAL A 14 -7.31 -5.87 -4.90
N VAL A 15 -7.12 -7.19 -4.83
CA VAL A 15 -7.71 -8.13 -5.78
C VAL A 15 -9.23 -8.12 -5.65
N ALA A 16 -9.77 -8.18 -4.43
CA ALA A 16 -11.21 -8.13 -4.19
C ALA A 16 -11.84 -6.82 -4.70
N ALA A 17 -11.21 -5.67 -4.44
CA ALA A 17 -11.65 -4.37 -4.93
C ALA A 17 -11.58 -4.28 -6.47
N SER A 18 -10.55 -4.86 -7.09
CA SER A 18 -10.40 -4.89 -8.55
C SER A 18 -11.47 -5.75 -9.21
N VAL A 19 -11.76 -6.93 -8.62
CA VAL A 19 -12.84 -7.82 -9.06
C VAL A 19 -14.20 -7.15 -8.88
N ALA A 20 -14.44 -6.51 -7.73
CA ALA A 20 -15.66 -5.74 -7.50
C ALA A 20 -15.81 -4.60 -8.52
N GLY A 21 -14.75 -3.83 -8.78
CA GLY A 21 -14.73 -2.77 -9.80
C GLY A 21 -15.04 -3.30 -11.21
N TRP A 22 -14.63 -4.52 -11.54
CA TRP A 22 -14.93 -5.14 -12.83
C TRP A 22 -16.42 -5.49 -13.00
N PHE A 23 -17.03 -6.06 -11.97
CA PHE A 23 -18.41 -6.55 -11.99
C PHE A 23 -19.44 -5.45 -11.70
N LEU A 24 -19.14 -4.55 -10.77
CA LEU A 24 -20.04 -3.46 -10.33
C LEU A 24 -19.97 -2.22 -11.23
N SER A 25 -19.07 -2.19 -12.23
CA SER A 25 -18.97 -1.08 -13.17
C SER A 25 -20.27 -0.90 -13.98
N PRO A 26 -20.78 0.36 -14.10
CA PRO A 26 -22.04 0.64 -14.77
C PRO A 26 -22.01 0.21 -16.25
N LYS A 27 -23.15 -0.30 -16.75
CA LYS A 27 -23.29 -0.82 -18.12
C LYS A 27 -23.57 0.30 -19.14
N ASN A 28 -22.84 1.40 -19.05
CA ASN A 28 -22.92 2.53 -19.97
C ASN A 28 -21.78 2.50 -21.00
N GLU A 29 -21.75 3.47 -21.92
CA GLU A 29 -20.71 3.59 -22.96
C GLU A 29 -19.29 3.72 -22.38
N SER A 30 -19.16 4.33 -21.20
CA SER A 30 -17.88 4.56 -20.50
C SER A 30 -17.46 3.41 -19.58
N ARG A 31 -18.05 2.21 -19.70
CA ARG A 31 -17.73 1.04 -18.86
C ARG A 31 -16.25 0.67 -18.86
N THR A 32 -15.58 0.74 -20.00
CA THR A 32 -14.15 0.43 -20.11
C THR A 32 -13.30 1.44 -19.35
N VAL A 33 -13.66 2.73 -19.44
CA VAL A 33 -12.99 3.80 -18.68
C VAL A 33 -13.18 3.56 -17.19
N TRP A 34 -14.39 3.28 -16.72
CA TRP A 34 -14.66 2.95 -15.32
C TRP A 34 -13.81 1.79 -14.81
N ARG A 35 -13.76 0.68 -15.56
CA ARG A 35 -12.97 -0.50 -15.19
C ARG A 35 -11.48 -0.18 -15.11
N ALA A 36 -10.94 0.46 -16.15
CA ALA A 36 -9.53 0.77 -16.24
C ALA A 36 -9.09 1.74 -15.13
N THR A 37 -9.84 2.83 -14.91
CA THR A 37 -9.47 3.84 -13.92
C THR A 37 -9.50 3.27 -12.49
N ILE A 38 -10.56 2.55 -12.11
CA ILE A 38 -10.66 1.97 -10.75
C ILE A 38 -9.53 0.95 -10.52
N ILE A 39 -9.35 0.00 -11.43
CA ILE A 39 -8.38 -1.09 -11.27
C ILE A 39 -6.95 -0.52 -11.25
N LEU A 40 -6.62 0.37 -12.18
CA LEU A 40 -5.29 0.96 -12.28
C LEU A 40 -4.95 1.80 -11.05
N SER A 41 -5.89 2.62 -10.56
CA SER A 41 -5.68 3.43 -9.36
C SER A 41 -5.43 2.59 -8.12
N VAL A 42 -6.24 1.55 -7.88
CA VAL A 42 -6.10 0.69 -6.70
C VAL A 42 -4.77 -0.09 -6.74
N ILE A 43 -4.37 -0.62 -7.91
CA ILE A 43 -3.08 -1.29 -8.08
C ILE A 43 -1.91 -0.32 -7.83
N SER A 44 -1.96 0.88 -8.41
CA SER A 44 -0.89 1.88 -8.27
C SER A 44 -0.70 2.31 -6.82
N CYS A 45 -1.81 2.57 -6.10
CA CYS A 45 -1.76 2.89 -4.68
C CYS A 45 -1.18 1.75 -3.84
N TYR A 46 -1.54 0.50 -4.14
CA TYR A 46 -0.99 -0.66 -3.44
C TYR A 46 0.51 -0.85 -3.71
N LEU A 47 0.96 -0.71 -4.97
CA LEU A 47 2.37 -0.84 -5.31
C LEU A 47 3.21 0.22 -4.60
N MET A 48 2.78 1.47 -4.62
CA MET A 48 3.45 2.57 -3.91
C MET A 48 3.60 2.24 -2.41
N TRP A 49 2.50 1.83 -1.76
CA TRP A 49 2.52 1.42 -0.36
C TRP A 49 3.40 0.19 -0.09
N ALA A 50 3.29 -0.86 -0.91
CA ALA A 50 3.99 -2.13 -0.72
C ALA A 50 5.50 -1.97 -0.85
N ILE A 51 5.96 -1.16 -1.82
CA ILE A 51 7.39 -0.89 -2.03
C ILE A 51 7.99 -0.18 -0.82
N VAL A 52 7.35 0.89 -0.33
CA VAL A 52 7.88 1.64 0.84
C VAL A 52 7.81 0.81 2.12
N PHE A 53 6.82 -0.08 2.25
CA PHE A 53 6.75 -1.02 3.35
C PHE A 53 7.88 -2.04 3.31
N LEU A 54 8.13 -2.65 2.14
CA LEU A 54 9.22 -3.62 1.94
C LEU A 54 10.59 -3.00 2.19
N ALA A 55 10.78 -1.72 1.84
CA ALA A 55 12.02 -0.99 2.11
C ALA A 55 12.32 -0.87 3.62
N GLN A 56 11.32 -0.98 4.49
CA GLN A 56 11.46 -0.88 5.94
C GLN A 56 11.39 -2.23 6.66
N LEU A 57 11.03 -3.33 5.97
CA LEU A 57 10.73 -4.61 6.62
C LEU A 57 11.97 -5.28 7.24
N ASN A 58 13.12 -5.21 6.58
CA ASN A 58 14.41 -5.70 7.08
C ASN A 58 15.48 -4.63 6.85
N PRO A 59 15.54 -3.59 7.71
CA PRO A 59 16.42 -2.45 7.49
C PRO A 59 17.88 -2.83 7.74
N LEU A 60 18.77 -2.46 6.82
CA LEU A 60 20.23 -2.61 6.97
C LEU A 60 20.86 -1.41 7.67
N ILE A 61 20.17 -0.27 7.69
CA ILE A 61 20.64 1.00 8.24
C ILE A 61 19.74 1.37 9.40
N SER A 62 20.35 1.76 10.51
CA SER A 62 19.65 2.29 11.68
C SER A 62 19.69 3.81 11.69
N PRO A 63 18.63 4.50 12.15
CA PRO A 63 18.60 5.94 12.24
C PRO A 63 19.68 6.46 13.21
N LYS A 64 20.48 7.44 12.77
CA LYS A 64 21.44 8.18 13.60
C LYS A 64 21.01 9.64 13.69
N ARG A 65 20.93 10.18 14.91
CA ARG A 65 20.65 11.61 15.17
C ARG A 65 21.59 12.15 16.23
N SER A 66 22.04 13.39 16.08
CA SER A 66 22.93 14.09 17.03
C SER A 66 22.19 15.12 17.89
N ASP A 67 21.10 15.68 17.40
CA ASP A 67 20.19 16.56 18.13
C ASP A 67 19.10 15.69 18.75
N ILE A 68 19.24 15.22 19.98
CA ILE A 68 18.09 14.70 20.74
C ILE A 68 17.71 15.71 21.82
N ARG A 69 16.41 15.97 21.98
CA ARG A 69 15.94 16.87 23.02
C ARG A 69 16.44 16.36 24.38
N PRO A 70 17.07 17.22 25.21
CA PRO A 70 17.50 16.83 26.55
C PRO A 70 16.34 16.21 27.34
N GLY A 71 16.60 15.09 28.03
CA GLY A 71 15.58 14.34 28.79
C GLY A 71 14.76 13.30 28.01
N ARG A 72 14.98 13.13 26.70
CA ARG A 72 14.43 12.01 25.91
C ARG A 72 15.49 11.05 25.37
N VAL A 73 16.69 11.11 25.93
CA VAL A 73 17.76 10.16 25.61
C VAL A 73 17.33 8.80 26.17
N PRO A 74 17.20 7.75 25.34
CA PRO A 74 16.98 6.41 25.87
C PRO A 74 18.22 5.98 26.67
N ASN A 75 18.00 5.43 27.87
CA ASN A 75 19.05 4.85 28.74
C ASN A 75 19.53 3.50 28.21
#